data_AF-A0A972QDA5-F1
#
_entry.id   AF-A0A972QDA5-F1
#
_cell.length_a   1.000
_cell.length_b   1.000
_cell.length_c   1.000
_cell.angle_alpha   90.00
_cell.angle_beta   90.00
_cell.angle_gamma   90.00
#
_symmetry.space_group_name_H-M   'P 1'
#
loop_
_entity.id
_entity.type
_entity.pdbx_description
1 polymer ?
#
loop_
_entity_poly.entity_id
_entity_poly.type
_entity_poly.pdbx_seq_one_letter_code
_entity_poly.pdbx_strand_id
1 'polypeptide(L)' 'MSEPYNTNVVKVLRLSREMMLLADQGDESRQDRSCGVLFGTLRDAAYKLRDLAQKEKLLHQKNGIWDIDEG' A
#
# COMPACT_ATOMS: atom_id res chain seq x y z
N MET A 1 21.66 4.57 -8.32
CA MET A 1 20.28 5.06 -8.19
C MET A 1 19.39 3.88 -8.49
N SER A 2 18.37 3.64 -7.68
CA SER A 2 17.47 2.51 -7.93
C SER A 2 16.59 2.77 -9.15
N GLU A 3 16.23 1.70 -9.85
CA GLU A 3 15.42 1.74 -11.04
C GLU A 3 14.03 2.33 -10.73
N PRO A 4 13.45 3.15 -11.64
CA PRO A 4 12.18 3.81 -11.40
C PRO A 4 11.03 2.84 -11.09
N TYR A 5 11.02 1.65 -11.69
CA TYR A 5 9.97 0.66 -11.50
C TYR A 5 9.98 0.07 -10.09
N ASN A 6 11.14 -0.31 -9.54
CA ASN A 6 11.25 -0.77 -8.15
C ASN A 6 10.90 0.34 -7.16
N THR A 7 11.35 1.56 -7.45
CA THR A 7 11.04 2.73 -6.64
C THR A 7 9.52 2.98 -6.58
N ASN A 8 8.82 2.81 -7.68
CA ASN A 8 7.36 2.97 -7.73
C ASN A 8 6.63 1.86 -6.95
N VAL A 9 7.11 0.61 -6.99
CA VAL A 9 6.58 -0.47 -6.14
C VAL A 9 6.71 -0.11 -4.66
N VAL A 10 7.87 0.40 -4.22
CA VAL A 10 8.06 0.86 -2.83
C VAL A 10 7.14 2.01 -2.48
N LYS A 11 6.92 2.98 -3.39
CA LYS A 11 5.97 4.08 -3.18
C LYS A 11 4.54 3.56 -2.97
N VAL A 12 4.09 2.57 -3.74
CA VAL A 12 2.76 1.95 -3.55
C VAL A 12 2.67 1.21 -2.22
N LEU A 13 3.72 0.51 -1.79
CA LEU A 13 3.78 -0.14 -0.48
C LEU A 13 3.69 0.87 0.67
N ARG A 14 4.31 2.04 0.53
CA ARG A 14 4.21 3.14 1.50
C ARG A 14 2.83 3.78 1.49
N LEU A 15 2.30 4.11 0.31
CA LEU A 15 0.99 4.71 0.15
C LEU A 15 -0.11 3.80 0.72
N SER A 16 -0.07 2.49 0.44
CA SER A 16 -1.04 1.54 1.02
C SER A 16 -0.98 1.51 2.55
N ARG A 17 0.20 1.67 3.16
CA ARG A 17 0.32 1.80 4.62
C ARG A 17 -0.30 3.10 5.13
N GLU A 18 -0.06 4.22 4.45
CA GLU A 18 -0.67 5.51 4.80
C GLU A 18 -2.20 5.45 4.67
N MET A 19 -2.72 4.77 3.64
CA MET A 19 -4.15 4.52 3.47
C MET A 19 -4.74 3.69 4.61
N MET A 20 -4.04 2.65 5.08
CA MET A 20 -4.48 1.84 6.24
C MET A 20 -4.57 2.70 7.50
N LEU A 21 -3.53 3.47 7.80
CA LEU A 21 -3.52 4.36 8.97
C LEU A 21 -4.63 5.41 8.91
N LEU A 22 -4.86 6.01 7.74
CA LEU A 22 -5.94 6.98 7.54
C LEU A 22 -7.32 6.32 7.68
N ALA A 23 -7.49 5.10 7.18
CA ALA A 23 -8.74 4.36 7.34
C ALA A 23 -9.04 4.07 8.81
N ASP A 24 -8.03 3.69 9.60
CA ASP A 24 -8.17 3.43 11.03
C ASP A 24 -8.52 4.70 11.80
N GLN A 25 -7.80 5.80 11.56
CA GLN A 25 -8.11 7.10 12.16
C GLN A 25 -9.53 7.59 11.80
N GLY A 26 -9.93 7.43 10.54
CA GLY A 26 -11.24 7.86 10.07
C GLY A 26 -12.39 7.03 10.63
N ASP A 27 -12.18 5.73 10.81
CA ASP A 27 -13.16 4.81 11.42
C ASP A 27 -13.32 5.11 12.92
N GLU A 28 -12.22 5.43 13.62
CA GLU A 28 -12.24 5.90 15.02
C GLU A 28 -12.99 7.23 15.18
N SER A 29 -12.82 8.17 14.24
CA SER A 29 -13.45 9.50 14.30
C SER A 29 -14.80 9.61 13.56
N ARG A 30 -15.42 8.49 13.17
CA ARG A 30 -16.57 8.53 12.25
C ARG A 30 -17.78 9.23 12.88
N GLN A 31 -18.41 10.14 12.13
CA GLN A 31 -19.61 10.86 12.60
C GLN A 31 -20.91 10.13 12.23
N ASP A 32 -20.92 9.40 11.12
CA ASP A 32 -22.08 8.67 10.65
C ASP A 32 -21.71 7.38 9.90
N ARG A 33 -22.72 6.72 9.34
CA ARG A 33 -22.56 5.49 8.55
C ARG A 33 -21.83 5.73 7.23
N SER A 34 -21.96 6.90 6.62
CA SER A 34 -21.32 7.23 5.35
C SER A 34 -19.81 7.37 5.50
N CYS A 35 -19.34 7.93 6.63
CA CYS A 35 -17.92 7.90 7.01
C CYS A 35 -17.40 6.46 7.12
N GLY A 36 -18.17 5.57 7.76
CA GLY A 36 -17.82 4.16 7.87
C GLY A 36 -17.67 3.46 6.51
N VAL A 37 -18.55 3.75 5.55
CA VAL A 37 -18.43 3.24 4.18
C VAL A 37 -17.16 3.75 3.49
N LEU A 38 -16.86 5.05 3.62
CA LEU A 38 -15.68 5.66 3.02
C LEU A 38 -14.38 5.04 3.56
N PHE A 39 -14.22 4.98 4.89
CA PHE A 39 -12.99 4.46 5.50
C PHE A 39 -12.88 2.94 5.39
N GLY A 40 -14.00 2.20 5.39
CA GLY A 40 -14.01 0.78 5.04
C GLY A 40 -13.54 0.53 3.61
N THR A 41 -14.04 1.31 2.65
CA THR A 41 -13.60 1.22 1.24
C THR A 41 -12.11 1.56 1.09
N LEU A 42 -11.63 2.59 1.80
CA LEU A 42 -10.21 2.97 1.82
C LEU A 42 -9.34 1.81 2.34
N ARG A 43 -9.76 1.18 3.45
CA ARG A 43 -9.09 0.02 4.06
C ARG A 43 -8.99 -1.15 3.08
N ASP A 44 -10.10 -1.50 2.43
CA ASP A 44 -10.14 -2.60 1.46
C ASP A 44 -9.24 -2.34 0.24
N ALA A 45 -9.27 -1.12 -0.29
CA ALA A 45 -8.39 -0.71 -1.39
C ALA A 45 -6.91 -0.78 -0.98
N ALA A 46 -6.59 -0.36 0.24
CA ALA A 46 -5.22 -0.40 0.77
C ALA A 46 -4.69 -1.83 0.85
N TYR A 47 -5.49 -2.78 1.36
CA TYR A 47 -5.11 -4.20 1.42
C TYR A 47 -4.86 -4.79 0.03
N LYS A 48 -5.76 -4.53 -0.94
CA LYS A 48 -5.61 -5.01 -2.31
C LYS A 48 -4.35 -4.45 -2.99
N LEU A 49 -4.10 -3.14 -2.85
CA LEU A 49 -2.90 -2.50 -3.41
C LEU A 49 -1.63 -3.03 -2.78
N ARG A 50 -1.63 -3.25 -1.46
CA ARG A 50 -0.47 -3.80 -0.75
C ARG A 50 -0.13 -5.21 -1.24
N ASP A 51 -1.13 -6.09 -1.35
CA ASP A 51 -0.94 -7.47 -1.84
C ASP A 51 -0.39 -7.49 -3.27
N LEU A 52 -0.94 -6.67 -4.18
CA LEU A 52 -0.44 -6.55 -5.55
C LEU A 52 1.01 -6.04 -5.59
N ALA A 53 1.33 -4.99 -4.83
CA ALA A 53 2.70 -4.44 -4.81
C ALA A 53 3.71 -5.41 -4.17
N GLN A 54 3.30 -6.19 -3.16
CA GLN A 54 4.14 -7.24 -2.58
C GLN A 54 4.43 -8.36 -3.59
N LYS A 55 3.42 -8.78 -4.35
CA LYS A 55 3.59 -9.78 -5.42
C LYS A 55 4.54 -9.28 -6.51
N GLU A 56 4.41 -8.03 -6.94
CA GLU A 56 5.30 -7.42 -7.93
C GLU A 56 6.75 -7.34 -7.43
N LYS A 57 6.94 -6.90 -6.18
CA LYS A 57 8.26 -6.92 -5.53
C LYS A 57 8.87 -8.31 -5.52
N LEU A 58 8.12 -9.34 -5.11
CA LEU A 58 8.60 -10.73 -5.09
C LEU A 58 8.96 -11.22 -6.50
N LEU A 59 8.20 -10.83 -7.52
CA LEU A 59 8.49 -11.15 -8.91
C LEU A 59 9.81 -10.50 -9.37
N HIS A 60 10.03 -9.22 -9.05
CA HIS A 60 11.29 -8.53 -9.36
C HIS A 60 12.49 -9.16 -8.65
N GLN A 61 12.32 -9.55 -7.38
CA GLN A 61 13.35 -10.27 -6.61
C GLN A 61 13.66 -11.63 -7.23
N LYS A 62 12.64 -12.41 -7.58
CA LYS A 62 12.79 -13.72 -8.23
C LYS A 62 13.48 -13.62 -9.60
N ASN A 63 13.22 -12.55 -10.34
CA ASN A 63 13.82 -12.30 -11.65
C ASN A 63 15.22 -11.66 -11.56
N GLY A 64 15.72 -11.37 -10.35
CA GLY A 64 17.04 -10.75 -10.15
C GLY A 64 17.13 -9.29 -10.60
N ILE A 65 15.99 -8.61 -10.77
CA ILE A 65 15.92 -7.20 -11.19
C ILE A 65 15.56 -6.25 -10.04
N TRP A 66 15.47 -6.77 -8.81
CA TRP A 66 15.25 -5.94 -7.63
C TRP A 66 16.56 -5.31 -7.17
N ASP A 67 16.62 -3.97 -7.14
CA ASP A 67 17.84 -3.19 -6.93
C ASP A 67 17.76 -2.21 -5.74
N ILE A 68 16.77 -2.42 -4.86
CA ILE A 68 16.60 -1.66 -3.63
C ILE A 68 17.08 -2.52 -2.47
N ASP A 69 18.08 -2.01 -1.76
CA ASP A 69 18.56 -2.62 -0.52
C ASP A 69 17.58 -2.32 0.62
N GLU A 70 17.09 -3.37 1.26
CA GLU A 70 16.19 -3.30 2.41
C GLU A 70 16.95 -3.79 3.64
N GLY A 71 17.91 -2.96 4.07
CA GLY A 71 18.65 -3.16 5.32
C GLY A 71 17.76 -3.14 6.56
#